data_AF-A0A938B9I6-F1
#
_entry.id   AF-A0A938B9I6-F1
#
_cell.length_a   1.000
_cell.length_b   1.000
_cell.length_c   1.000
_cell.angle_alpha   90.00
_cell.angle_beta   90.00
_cell.angle_gamma   90.00
#
_symmetry.space_group_name_H-M   'P 1'
#
loop_
_entity.id
_entity.type
_entity.pdbx_description
1 polymer ?
#
loop_
_entity_poly.entity_id
_entity_poly.type
_entity_poly.pdbx_seq_one_letter_code
_entity_poly.pdbx_strand_id
1 'polypeptide(L)'
;MVTLRNPTSTLEKFHDGEAAAIALATEEGWWLLINEERPLMFARQRGIKAVTVPEFIVYLYQAQILSYRSTLAKLDGIASNTGHRVMQVARQEFLALAQSRGDVERGEAK
;
A
#
# COMPACT_ATOMS: atom_id res chain seq x y z
N MET A 1 8.84 15.84 -15.07
CA MET A 1 9.75 16.58 -14.16
C MET A 1 9.69 15.88 -12.81
N VAL A 2 10.82 15.40 -12.29
CA VAL A 2 10.89 14.80 -10.94
C VAL A 2 11.30 15.90 -9.98
N THR A 3 10.51 16.13 -8.92
CA THR A 3 10.87 17.07 -7.86
C THR A 3 11.52 16.28 -6.73
N LEU A 4 12.76 16.61 -6.37
CA LEU A 4 13.45 16.03 -5.22
C LEU A 4 13.28 16.97 -4.02
N ARG A 5 12.89 16.41 -2.88
CA ARG A 5 12.75 17.14 -1.63
C ARG A 5 13.28 16.30 -0.48
N ASN A 6 14.16 16.90 0.30
CA ASN A 6 14.68 16.29 1.52
C ASN A 6 13.83 16.75 2.71
N PRO A 7 13.63 15.90 3.72
CA PRO A 7 13.03 16.34 4.98
C PRO A 7 13.95 17.32 5.69
N THR A 8 13.35 18.14 6.53
CA THR A 8 14.06 19.10 7.39
C THR A 8 14.59 18.41 8.65
N SER A 9 13.87 17.40 9.13
CA SER A 9 14.18 16.59 10.31
C SER A 9 14.80 15.25 9.91
N THR A 10 15.68 14.73 10.77
CA THR A 10 16.31 13.42 10.60
C THR A 10 15.63 12.38 11.48
N LEU A 11 15.51 11.16 10.96
CA LEU A 11 15.08 10.00 11.73
C LEU A 11 16.28 9.04 11.86
N GLU A 12 16.79 8.86 13.08
CA GLU A 12 17.93 7.96 13.36
C GLU A 12 17.56 6.46 13.33
N LYS A 13 16.40 6.12 12.76
CA LYS A 13 15.91 4.74 12.58
C LYS A 13 15.78 4.45 11.09
N PHE A 14 16.05 3.20 10.73
CA PHE A 14 16.00 2.68 9.36
C PHE A 14 17.12 3.22 8.45
N HIS A 15 17.10 2.81 7.19
CA HIS A 15 18.13 3.18 6.21
C HIS A 15 17.81 4.58 5.68
N ASP A 16 18.81 5.32 5.19
CA ASP A 16 18.69 6.75 4.85
C ASP A 16 17.47 7.09 3.97
N GLY A 17 17.15 6.25 2.98
CA GLY A 17 15.99 6.46 2.11
C GLY A 17 14.65 6.31 2.82
N GLU A 18 14.51 5.30 3.69
CA GLU A 18 13.28 5.07 4.46
C GLU A 18 13.11 6.12 5.55
N ALA A 19 14.21 6.43 6.24
CA ALA A 19 14.26 7.49 7.24
C ALA A 19 13.81 8.83 6.63
N ALA A 20 14.35 9.17 5.45
CA ALA A 20 13.99 10.39 4.75
C ALA A 20 12.52 10.41 4.31
N ALA A 21 12.01 9.29 3.78
CA ALA A 21 10.62 9.19 3.36
C ALA A 21 9.62 9.33 4.52
N ILE A 22 9.92 8.72 5.68
CA ILE A 22 9.10 8.83 6.89
C ILE A 22 9.13 10.26 7.44
N ALA A 23 10.30 10.87 7.52
CA ALA A 23 10.43 12.25 8.01
C ALA A 23 9.66 13.22 7.10
N LEU A 24 9.78 13.08 5.78
CA LEU A 24 9.09 13.94 4.83
C LEU A 24 7.56 13.76 4.90
N ALA A 25 7.08 12.52 5.00
CA ALA A 25 5.66 12.25 5.17
C ALA A 25 5.09 12.82 6.48
N THR A 26 5.91 12.87 7.54
CA THR A 26 5.54 13.49 8.81
C THR A 26 5.40 15.01 8.67
N GLU A 27 6.38 15.65 8.03
CA GLU A 27 6.40 17.12 7.83
C GLU A 27 5.25 17.60 6.95
N GLU A 28 4.98 16.87 5.88
CA GLU A 28 4.03 17.30 4.85
C GLU A 28 2.62 16.73 5.03
N GLY A 29 2.43 15.81 5.98
CA GLY A 29 1.16 15.10 6.19
C GLY A 29 0.77 14.21 5.00
N TRP A 30 1.74 13.77 4.20
CA TRP A 30 1.53 12.96 3.02
C TRP A 30 1.22 11.50 3.35
N TRP A 31 0.59 10.82 2.39
CA TRP A 31 0.47 9.37 2.44
C TRP A 31 1.79 8.74 2.06
N LEU A 32 2.23 7.81 2.89
CA LEU A 32 3.50 7.12 2.74
C LEU A 32 3.26 5.70 2.25
N LEU A 33 3.85 5.35 1.13
CA LEU A 33 3.77 4.02 0.56
C LEU A 33 5.02 3.23 0.94
N ILE A 34 4.89 2.28 1.87
CA ILE A 34 5.99 1.48 2.44
C ILE A 34 5.61 0.00 2.40
N ASN A 35 6.53 -0.84 1.92
CA ASN A 35 6.32 -2.28 1.84
C ASN A 35 7.07 -3.08 2.91
N GLU A 36 8.03 -2.48 3.61
CA GLU A 36 8.72 -3.15 4.72
C GLU A 36 7.90 -3.07 6.02
N GLU A 37 7.77 -4.19 6.74
CA GLU A 37 6.87 -4.30 7.90
C GLU A 37 7.30 -3.40 9.08
N ARG A 38 8.60 -3.34 9.39
CA ARG A 38 9.10 -2.55 10.54
C ARG A 38 8.89 -1.04 10.33
N PRO A 39 9.28 -0.43 9.19
CA PRO A 39 9.01 0.97 8.92
C PRO A 39 7.51 1.28 8.82
N LEU A 40 6.69 0.39 8.25
CA LEU A 40 5.24 0.55 8.18
C LEU A 40 4.62 0.64 9.58
N MET A 41 4.94 -0.32 10.45
CA MET A 41 4.46 -0.33 11.83
C MET A 41 4.88 0.93 12.58
N PHE A 42 6.14 1.32 12.45
CA PHE A 42 6.64 2.55 13.06
C PHE A 42 5.86 3.78 12.58
N ALA A 43 5.66 3.92 11.26
CA ALA A 43 4.94 5.05 10.69
C ALA A 43 3.49 5.11 11.20
N ARG A 44 2.78 3.97 11.21
CA ARG A 44 1.41 3.88 11.73
C ARG A 44 1.32 4.23 13.20
N GLN A 45 2.25 3.74 14.03
CA GLN A 45 2.32 4.07 15.45
C GLN A 45 2.55 5.57 15.71
N ARG A 46 3.14 6.28 14.75
CA ARG A 46 3.35 7.73 14.80
C ARG A 46 2.20 8.55 14.19
N GLY A 47 1.09 7.90 13.81
CA GLY A 47 -0.06 8.57 13.19
C GLY A 47 0.18 8.99 11.74
N ILE A 48 1.27 8.54 11.11
CA ILE A 48 1.52 8.79 9.69
C ILE A 48 0.57 7.91 8.88
N LYS A 49 -0.02 8.50 7.83
CA LYS A 49 -0.89 7.78 6.89
C LYS A 49 -0.04 6.87 6.02
N ALA A 50 0.27 5.69 6.52
CA ALA A 50 1.14 4.72 5.85
C ALA A 50 0.34 3.52 5.31
N VAL A 51 0.55 3.21 4.04
CA VAL A 51 -0.07 2.10 3.30
C VAL A 51 1.00 1.27 2.59
N THR A 52 0.71 -0.01 2.44
CA THR A 52 1.49 -0.93 1.61
C THR A 52 0.98 -0.91 0.17
N VAL A 53 1.79 -1.37 -0.78
CA VAL A 53 1.33 -1.51 -2.18
C VAL A 53 0.09 -2.41 -2.29
N PRO A 54 0.02 -3.60 -1.64
CA PRO A 54 -1.19 -4.41 -1.67
C PRO A 54 -2.43 -3.68 -1.14
N GLU A 55 -2.33 -3.01 0.01
CA GLU A 55 -3.46 -2.22 0.55
C GLU A 55 -3.88 -1.10 -0.41
N PHE A 56 -2.92 -0.43 -1.06
CA PHE A 56 -3.22 0.59 -2.05
C PHE A 56 -3.92 0.01 -3.29
N ILE A 57 -3.54 -1.19 -3.74
CA ILE A 57 -4.23 -1.90 -4.83
C ILE A 57 -5.68 -2.21 -4.44
N VAL A 58 -5.93 -2.70 -3.21
CA VAL A 58 -7.28 -2.95 -2.70
C VAL A 58 -8.09 -1.65 -2.64
N TYR A 59 -7.48 -0.55 -2.20
CA TYR A 59 -8.11 0.77 -2.22
C TYR A 59 -8.51 1.21 -3.64
N LEU A 60 -7.65 1.00 -4.64
CA LEU A 60 -7.98 1.35 -6.03
C LEU A 60 -9.13 0.50 -6.59
N TYR A 61 -9.24 -0.77 -6.19
CA TYR A 61 -10.41 -1.59 -6.47
C TYR A 61 -11.66 -1.03 -5.78
N GLN A 62 -11.56 -0.67 -4.51
CA GLN A 62 -12.65 -0.03 -3.77
C GLN A 62 -13.11 1.28 -4.42
N ALA A 63 -12.17 2.10 -4.91
CA ALA A 63 -12.46 3.32 -5.65
C ALA A 63 -12.96 3.08 -7.09
N GLN A 64 -13.14 1.82 -7.50
CA GLN A 64 -13.56 1.40 -8.85
C GLN A 64 -12.62 1.87 -9.97
N ILE A 65 -11.36 2.17 -9.63
CA ILE A 65 -10.31 2.49 -10.58
C ILE A 65 -9.76 1.19 -11.21
N LEU A 66 -9.73 0.10 -10.43
CA LEU A 66 -9.37 -1.23 -10.92
C LEU A 66 -10.59 -2.14 -10.99
N SER A 67 -10.62 -2.99 -12.01
CA SER A 67 -11.55 -4.13 -12.10
C SER A 67 -11.08 -5.29 -11.22
N TYR A 68 -11.95 -6.26 -10.96
CA TYR A 68 -11.60 -7.49 -10.24
C TYR A 68 -10.37 -8.18 -10.85
N ARG A 69 -10.38 -8.41 -12.18
CA ARG A 69 -9.30 -9.07 -12.91
C ARG A 69 -7.99 -8.28 -12.86
N SER A 70 -8.05 -6.96 -13.05
CA SER A 70 -6.86 -6.09 -12.97
C SER A 70 -6.28 -6.06 -11.56
N THR A 71 -7.13 -6.16 -10.54
CA THR A 71 -6.71 -6.18 -9.13
C THR A 71 -5.98 -7.48 -8.80
N LEU A 72 -6.54 -8.63 -9.19
CA LEU A 72 -5.87 -9.94 -9.06
C LEU A 72 -4.50 -9.94 -9.73
N ALA A 73 -4.44 -9.53 -11.00
CA ALA A 73 -3.19 -9.51 -11.75
C ALA A 73 -2.11 -8.65 -11.09
N LYS A 74 -2.50 -7.51 -10.50
CA LYS A 74 -1.57 -6.63 -9.78
C LYS A 74 -1.12 -7.23 -8.45
N LEU A 75 -2.02 -7.83 -7.66
CA LEU A 75 -1.67 -8.51 -6.41
C LEU A 75 -0.76 -9.72 -6.66
N ASP A 76 -1.00 -10.47 -7.73
CA ASP A 76 -0.13 -11.58 -8.15
C ASP A 76 1.25 -11.08 -8.59
N GLY A 77 1.29 -9.98 -9.36
CA GLY A 77 2.54 -9.41 -9.88
C GLY A 77 3.51 -8.89 -8.80
N ILE A 78 3.03 -8.57 -7.60
CA ILE A 78 3.86 -8.11 -6.47
C ILE A 78 3.98 -9.15 -5.35
N ALA A 79 3.43 -10.35 -5.52
CA ALA A 79 3.42 -11.35 -4.45
C ALA A 79 4.83 -11.82 -4.06
N SER A 80 5.77 -11.83 -5.01
CA SER A 80 7.14 -12.31 -4.80
C SER A 80 8.05 -11.33 -4.04
N ASN A 81 7.70 -10.04 -4.02
CA ASN A 81 8.50 -8.99 -3.37
C ASN A 81 7.78 -8.33 -2.18
N THR A 82 6.65 -8.90 -1.77
CA THR A 82 5.84 -8.43 -0.63
C THR A 82 5.86 -9.48 0.47
N GLY A 83 6.00 -9.07 1.73
CA GLY A 83 5.93 -9.99 2.87
C GLY A 83 4.63 -10.80 2.89
N HIS A 84 4.74 -12.12 3.12
CA HIS A 84 3.61 -13.06 3.05
C HIS A 84 2.38 -12.61 3.86
N ARG A 85 2.60 -12.11 5.08
CA ARG A 85 1.51 -11.68 5.97
C ARG A 85 0.75 -10.48 5.41
N VAL A 86 1.46 -9.49 4.87
CA VAL A 86 0.87 -8.30 4.25
C VAL A 86 0.04 -8.70 3.03
N MET A 87 0.58 -9.58 2.19
CA MET A 87 -0.12 -10.07 1.00
C MET A 87 -1.39 -10.87 1.36
N GLN A 88 -1.33 -11.71 2.41
CA GLN A 88 -2.48 -12.48 2.87
C GLN A 88 -3.63 -11.58 3.34
N VAL A 89 -3.32 -10.56 4.16
CA VAL A 89 -4.33 -9.61 4.66
C VAL A 89 -4.99 -8.88 3.49
N ALA A 90 -4.19 -8.33 2.57
CA ALA A 90 -4.73 -7.61 1.41
C ALA A 90 -5.60 -8.49 0.50
N ARG A 91 -5.23 -9.77 0.30
CA ARG A 91 -6.06 -10.71 -0.47
C ARG A 91 -7.38 -11.02 0.23
N GLN A 92 -7.37 -11.19 1.55
CA GLN A 92 -8.59 -11.44 2.32
C GLN A 92 -9.54 -10.24 2.22
N GLU A 93 -9.03 -9.03 2.40
CA GLU A 93 -9.82 -7.80 2.27
C GLU A 93 -10.37 -7.62 0.86
N PHE A 94 -9.54 -7.85 -0.16
CA PHE A 94 -9.97 -7.81 -1.56
C PHE A 94 -11.10 -8.80 -1.84
N LEU A 95 -10.97 -10.05 -1.42
CA LEU A 95 -11.98 -11.09 -1.66
C LEU A 95 -13.29 -10.78 -0.93
N ALA A 96 -13.22 -10.32 0.32
CA ALA A 96 -14.40 -9.90 1.07
C ALA A 96 -15.12 -8.72 0.38
N LEU A 97 -14.36 -7.73 -0.10
CA LEU A 97 -14.90 -6.59 -0.83
C LEU A 97 -15.52 -7.03 -2.17
N ALA A 98 -14.85 -7.90 -2.93
CA ALA A 98 -15.36 -8.43 -4.18
C ALA A 98 -16.64 -9.25 -4.00
N GLN A 99 -16.71 -10.04 -2.93
CA GLN A 99 -17.90 -10.81 -2.59
C GLN A 99 -19.07 -9.88 -2.24
N SER A 100 -18.82 -8.83 -1.44
CA SER A 100 -19.85 -7.84 -1.10
C SER A 100 -20.41 -7.10 -2.32
N ARG A 101 -19.64 -7.04 -3.41
CA ARG A 101 -20.02 -6.41 -4.69
C ARG A 101 -20.69 -7.37 -5.67
N GLY A 102 -20.62 -8.67 -5.43
CA GLY A 102 -21.08 -9.69 -6.39
C GLY A 102 -20.14 -9.86 -7.59
N ASP A 103 -18.89 -9.41 -7.49
CA ASP A 103 -17.90 -9.52 -8.57
C ASP A 103 -17.25 -10.91 -8.63
N VAL A 104 -17.28 -11.67 -7.53
CA VAL A 104 -16.70 -13.02 -7.44
C VAL A 104 -17.44 -14.03 -8.34
N GLU A 105 -18.74 -13.84 -8.54
CA GLU A 105 -19.58 -14.71 -9.38
C GLU A 105 -19.56 -14.30 -10.85
N ARG A 106 -19.21 -13.04 -11.14
CA ARG A 106 -19.14 -12.46 -12.49
C ARG A 106 -17.70 -12.46 -13.00
N GLY A 107 -17.09 -13.64 -13.12
CA GLY A 107 -15.81 -13.82 -13.80
C GLY A 107 -15.81 -13.43 -15.30
N GLU A 108 -16.68 -12.52 -15.73
CA GLU A 108 -16.93 -12.15 -17.12
C GLU A 108 -16.84 -10.64 -17.34
N ALA A 109 -15.87 -10.33 -18.19
CA ALA A 109 -15.85 -9.28 -19.22
C ALA A 109 -16.84 -8.11 -19.08
N LYS A 110 -16.26 -6.92 -18.83
CA LYS A 110 -16.42 -5.78 -19.74
C LYS A 110 -15.06 -5.12 -19.94
#